data_AF-A0A2H3GWU8-F1
#
_entry.id   AF-A0A2H3GWU8-F1
#
_cell.length_a   1.000
_cell.length_b   1.000
_cell.length_c   1.000
_cell.angle_alpha   90.00
_cell.angle_beta   90.00
_cell.angle_gamma   90.00
#
_symmetry.space_group_name_H-M   'P 1'
#
loop_
_entity.id
_entity.type
_entity.pdbx_description
1 polymer ?
#
loop_
_entity_poly.entity_id
_entity_poly.type
_entity_poly.pdbx_seq_one_letter_code
_entity_poly.pdbx_strand_id
1 'polypeptide(L)'
;MDNMASLKDTLTASGGAESAGFLNDIIAQLWPNINVAGGKIIKDVVEPMLDQMLPGPLANLRFVKLDFGPTPIRFSNVDVHKTELEGIKLDMDLNWDGKCDFELDASMVPKIGIEHVKMRGRLSILLCPLTNVIPLIGAAQVAFINPPSYLSTLPTPLTSPTSP
;
A
#
# COMPACT_ATOMS: atom_id res chain seq x y z
N MET A 1 35.32 -18.51 18.79
CA MET A 1 35.27 -17.36 17.84
C MET A 1 34.00 -17.45 16.99
N ASP A 2 32.88 -17.88 17.59
CA ASP A 2 31.81 -18.59 16.85
C ASP A 2 30.47 -17.85 16.80
N ASN A 3 30.37 -16.66 17.42
CA ASN A 3 29.11 -15.89 17.46
C ASN A 3 28.88 -14.98 16.24
N MET A 4 29.92 -14.69 15.44
CA MET A 4 29.80 -13.78 14.29
C MET A 4 29.29 -14.48 13.02
N ALA A 5 29.43 -15.81 12.93
CA ALA A 5 28.98 -16.61 11.79
C ALA A 5 27.45 -16.83 11.81
N SER A 6 26.89 -17.17 12.98
CA SER A 6 25.44 -17.38 13.17
C SER A 6 24.60 -16.13 12.87
N LEU A 7 25.14 -14.93 13.15
CA LEU A 7 24.45 -13.66 12.85
C LEU A 7 24.47 -13.32 11.36
N LYS A 8 25.50 -13.75 10.61
CA LYS A 8 25.53 -13.59 9.15
C LYS A 8 24.54 -14.52 8.47
N ASP A 9 24.40 -15.75 8.97
CA ASP A 9 23.44 -16.72 8.43
C ASP A 9 21.97 -16.35 8.73
N THR A 10 21.73 -15.64 9.84
CA THR A 10 20.41 -15.09 10.19
C THR A 10 20.08 -13.81 9.41
N LEU A 11 21.09 -13.11 8.90
CA LEU A 11 20.94 -11.93 8.04
C LEU A 11 20.95 -12.25 6.54
N THR A 12 21.08 -13.53 6.16
CA THR A 12 20.90 -13.95 4.77
C THR A 12 19.42 -13.85 4.42
N ALA A 13 18.99 -12.66 3.98
CA ALA A 13 17.94 -12.53 2.98
C ALA A 13 18.22 -13.59 1.91
N SER A 14 17.22 -14.39 1.53
CA SER A 14 17.45 -15.62 0.75
C SER A 14 18.09 -15.41 -0.63
N GLY A 15 18.33 -14.19 -1.10
CA GLY A 15 18.92 -13.97 -2.42
C GLY A 15 19.30 -12.54 -2.79
N GLY A 16 19.35 -11.59 -1.83
CA GLY A 16 19.42 -10.16 -2.15
C GLY A 16 18.10 -9.64 -2.75
N ALA A 17 18.03 -8.33 -2.99
CA ALA A 17 16.85 -7.67 -3.55
C ALA A 17 16.50 -8.23 -4.94
N GLU A 18 15.45 -9.06 -5.02
CA GLU A 18 15.02 -9.66 -6.27
C GLU A 18 14.09 -8.72 -7.06
N SER A 19 14.09 -8.88 -8.39
CA SER A 19 13.14 -8.21 -9.27
C SER A 19 11.74 -8.77 -9.07
N ALA A 20 10.77 -7.91 -8.76
CA ALA A 20 9.37 -8.30 -8.59
C ALA A 20 8.63 -8.45 -9.95
N GLY A 21 9.33 -8.78 -11.04
CA GLY A 21 8.79 -8.78 -12.40
C GLY A 21 7.49 -9.58 -12.53
N PHE A 22 7.49 -10.84 -12.07
CA PHE A 22 6.31 -11.70 -12.13
C PHE A 22 5.13 -11.13 -11.31
N LEU A 23 5.42 -10.56 -10.14
CA LEU A 23 4.39 -9.98 -9.26
C LEU A 23 3.78 -8.74 -9.92
N ASN A 24 4.60 -7.92 -10.56
CA ASN A 24 4.17 -6.75 -11.31
C ASN A 24 3.28 -7.15 -12.51
N ASP A 25 3.61 -8.23 -13.21
CA ASP A 25 2.79 -8.73 -14.32
C ASP A 25 1.41 -9.22 -13.84
N ILE A 26 1.37 -9.95 -12.72
CA ILE A 26 0.11 -10.37 -12.07
C ILE A 26 -0.72 -9.16 -11.69
N ILE A 27 -0.12 -8.16 -11.04
CA ILE A 27 -0.83 -6.94 -10.63
C ILE A 27 -1.34 -6.18 -11.85
N ALA A 28 -0.54 -6.04 -12.91
CA ALA A 28 -0.97 -5.37 -14.13
C ALA A 28 -2.19 -6.07 -14.75
N GLN A 29 -2.22 -7.41 -14.76
CA GLN A 29 -3.35 -8.19 -15.25
C GLN A 29 -4.59 -8.05 -14.36
N LEU A 30 -4.40 -7.97 -13.04
CA LEU A 30 -5.48 -7.81 -12.08
C LEU A 30 -5.96 -6.36 -11.94
N TRP A 31 -5.17 -5.38 -12.39
CA TRP A 31 -5.40 -3.95 -12.16
C TRP A 31 -6.80 -3.46 -12.54
N PRO A 32 -7.39 -3.85 -13.69
CA PRO A 32 -8.75 -3.44 -14.02
C PRO A 32 -9.78 -3.92 -12.98
N ASN A 33 -9.59 -5.13 -12.42
CA ASN A 33 -10.44 -5.66 -11.37
C ASN A 33 -10.19 -4.96 -10.03
N ILE A 34 -8.93 -4.62 -9.73
CA ILE A 34 -8.55 -3.84 -8.54
C ILE A 34 -9.20 -2.45 -8.60
N ASN A 35 -9.24 -1.80 -9.76
CA ASN A 35 -9.92 -0.50 -9.91
C ASN A 35 -11.41 -0.58 -9.59
N VAL A 36 -12.08 -1.65 -10.03
CA VAL A 36 -13.51 -1.86 -9.75
C VAL A 36 -13.74 -2.21 -8.27
N ALA A 37 -12.89 -3.06 -7.68
CA ALA A 37 -13.05 -3.57 -6.32
C ALA A 37 -12.40 -2.68 -5.25
N GLY A 38 -11.56 -1.73 -5.64
CA GLY A 38 -10.65 -1.02 -4.74
C GLY A 38 -11.36 -0.09 -3.76
N GLY A 39 -12.64 0.24 -4.02
CA GLY A 39 -13.49 0.92 -3.07
C GLY A 39 -13.60 0.21 -1.72
N LYS A 40 -13.59 -1.13 -1.71
CA LYS A 40 -13.60 -1.91 -0.47
C LYS A 40 -12.24 -1.90 0.23
N ILE A 41 -11.16 -2.06 -0.53
CA ILE A 41 -9.78 -2.08 0.01
C ILE A 41 -9.44 -0.74 0.68
N ILE A 42 -9.83 0.38 0.09
CA ILE A 42 -9.58 1.71 0.65
C ILE A 42 -10.33 1.92 1.96
N LYS A 43 -11.60 1.50 2.04
CA LYS A 43 -12.39 1.59 3.28
C LYS A 43 -11.81 0.73 4.39
N ASP A 44 -11.39 -0.49 4.06
CA ASP A 44 -10.91 -1.44 5.06
C ASP A 44 -9.47 -1.13 5.53
N VAL A 45 -8.65 -0.50 4.69
CA VAL A 45 -7.21 -0.29 4.96
C VAL A 45 -6.80 1.17 5.07
N VAL A 46 -7.26 2.04 4.17
CA VAL A 46 -6.75 3.41 4.03
C VAL A 46 -7.55 4.41 4.87
N GLU A 47 -8.88 4.30 4.94
CA GLU A 47 -9.69 5.19 5.80
C GLU A 47 -9.26 5.13 7.28
N PRO A 48 -9.02 3.95 7.90
CA PRO A 48 -8.50 3.87 9.26
C PRO A 48 -7.12 4.53 9.45
N MET A 49 -6.27 4.47 8.42
CA MET A 49 -4.96 5.16 8.46
C MET A 49 -5.14 6.68 8.39
N LEU A 50 -6.03 7.18 7.53
CA LEU A 50 -6.31 8.61 7.44
C LEU A 50 -6.92 9.15 8.74
N ASP A 51 -7.84 8.42 9.36
CA ASP A 51 -8.44 8.79 10.65
C ASP A 51 -7.37 8.89 11.76
N GLN A 52 -6.33 8.06 11.72
CA GLN A 52 -5.20 8.12 12.66
C GLN A 52 -4.18 9.22 12.34
N MET A 53 -3.99 9.54 11.05
CA MET A 53 -2.93 10.43 10.58
C MET A 53 -3.37 11.90 10.43
N LEU A 54 -4.65 12.16 10.15
CA LEU A 54 -5.16 13.50 9.86
C LEU A 54 -5.80 14.14 11.10
N PRO A 55 -5.30 15.30 11.57
CA PRO A 55 -5.84 15.97 12.75
C PRO A 55 -7.10 16.81 12.45
N GLY A 56 -7.91 17.04 13.49
CA GLY A 56 -8.93 18.09 13.52
C GLY A 56 -10.08 17.88 12.51
N PRO A 57 -10.50 18.90 11.73
CA PRO A 57 -11.69 18.83 10.87
C PRO A 57 -11.59 17.82 9.71
N LEU A 58 -10.42 17.21 9.51
CA LEU A 58 -10.17 16.15 8.51
C LEU A 58 -10.31 14.73 9.08
N ALA A 59 -10.57 14.58 10.39
CA ALA A 59 -10.61 13.28 11.08
C ALA A 59 -11.82 12.38 10.72
N ASN A 60 -12.73 12.87 9.87
CA ASN A 60 -13.90 12.11 9.37
C ASN A 60 -13.93 12.09 7.84
N LEU A 61 -12.74 12.07 7.23
CA LEU A 61 -12.63 12.10 5.79
C LEU A 61 -12.97 10.73 5.20
N ARG A 62 -13.88 10.73 4.23
CA ARG A 62 -14.43 9.52 3.61
C ARG A 62 -14.30 9.61 2.10
N PHE A 63 -13.99 8.48 1.47
CA PHE A 63 -13.93 8.44 0.02
C PHE A 63 -15.33 8.23 -0.58
N VAL A 64 -15.76 9.15 -1.43
CA VAL A 64 -17.04 9.08 -2.15
C VAL A 64 -16.86 8.63 -3.61
N LYS A 65 -15.66 8.81 -4.16
CA LYS A 65 -15.28 8.28 -5.48
C LYS A 65 -13.84 7.79 -5.43
N LEU A 66 -13.61 6.64 -6.06
CA LEU A 66 -12.31 5.98 -6.10
C LEU A 66 -12.07 5.40 -7.48
N ASP A 67 -11.20 6.04 -8.25
CA ASP A 67 -10.62 5.49 -9.47
C ASP A 67 -9.10 5.63 -9.40
N PHE A 68 -8.37 4.51 -9.33
CA PHE A 68 -6.90 4.54 -9.28
C PHE A 68 -6.28 4.81 -10.67
N GLY A 69 -7.11 4.90 -11.71
CA GLY A 69 -6.67 5.13 -13.07
C GLY A 69 -5.90 3.95 -13.68
N PRO A 70 -5.31 4.14 -14.87
CA PRO A 70 -4.78 3.03 -15.67
C PRO A 70 -3.40 2.54 -15.22
N THR A 71 -2.69 3.27 -14.36
CA THR A 71 -1.31 2.95 -13.99
C THR A 71 -1.27 2.04 -12.76
N PRO A 72 -0.82 0.78 -12.88
CA PRO A 72 -0.71 -0.12 -11.75
C PRO A 72 0.40 0.26 -10.77
N ILE A 73 0.22 -0.13 -9.52
CA ILE A 73 1.26 -0.13 -8.50
C ILE A 73 2.39 -1.07 -8.93
N ARG A 74 3.64 -0.69 -8.66
CA ARG A 74 4.82 -1.53 -8.91
C ARG A 74 5.56 -1.84 -7.62
N PHE A 75 6.07 -3.05 -7.56
CA PHE A 75 6.94 -3.53 -6.51
C PHE A 75 8.37 -3.71 -7.01
N SER A 76 9.34 -3.52 -6.10
CA SER A 76 10.77 -3.73 -6.33
C SER A 76 11.47 -4.07 -5.03
N ASN A 77 12.75 -4.44 -5.10
CA ASN A 77 13.60 -4.73 -3.94
C ASN A 77 12.92 -5.67 -2.93
N VAL A 78 12.51 -6.83 -3.42
CA VAL A 78 11.83 -7.83 -2.59
C VAL A 78 12.87 -8.60 -1.79
N ASP A 79 12.70 -8.59 -0.47
CA ASP A 79 13.48 -9.37 0.47
C ASP A 79 12.55 -10.33 1.22
N VAL A 80 12.91 -11.62 1.27
CA VAL A 80 12.16 -12.65 1.98
C VAL A 80 12.99 -13.18 3.15
N HIS A 81 12.36 -13.21 4.32
CA HIS A 81 12.96 -13.62 5.57
C HIS A 81 12.11 -14.70 6.23
N LYS A 82 12.77 -15.67 6.86
CA LYS A 82 12.13 -16.54 7.84
C LYS A 82 12.09 -15.82 9.18
N THR A 83 10.96 -15.90 9.87
CA THR A 83 10.83 -15.34 11.22
C THR A 83 11.15 -16.39 12.28
N GLU A 84 11.43 -15.94 13.50
CA GLU A 84 11.73 -16.82 14.65
C GLU A 84 10.56 -17.76 15.00
N LEU A 85 9.33 -17.37 14.65
CA LEU A 85 8.10 -18.15 14.87
C LEU A 85 7.75 -19.06 13.68
N GLU A 86 8.74 -19.47 12.89
CA GLU A 86 8.59 -20.23 11.64
C GLU A 86 7.66 -19.58 10.59
N GLY A 87 7.31 -18.31 10.75
CA GLY A 87 6.56 -17.53 9.76
C GLY A 87 7.42 -17.02 8.60
N ILE A 88 6.77 -16.50 7.56
CA ILE A 88 7.42 -15.89 6.40
C ILE A 88 7.19 -14.38 6.45
N LYS A 89 8.25 -13.58 6.33
CA LYS A 89 8.17 -12.13 6.21
C LYS A 89 8.70 -11.70 4.84
N LEU A 90 7.93 -10.87 4.14
CA LEU A 90 8.30 -10.30 2.86
C LEU A 90 8.35 -8.77 2.99
N ASP A 91 9.51 -8.19 2.73
CA ASP A 91 9.71 -6.74 2.74
C ASP A 91 9.99 -6.26 1.31
N MET A 92 9.22 -5.32 0.79
CA MET A 92 9.35 -4.86 -0.60
C MET A 92 9.06 -3.37 -0.76
N ASP A 93 9.71 -2.72 -1.71
CA ASP A 93 9.43 -1.32 -2.06
C ASP A 93 8.18 -1.26 -2.93
N LEU A 94 7.20 -0.47 -2.50
CA LEU A 94 6.01 -0.10 -3.27
C LEU A 94 6.26 1.27 -3.90
N ASN A 95 6.03 1.38 -5.21
CA ASN A 95 6.04 2.64 -5.93
C ASN A 95 4.81 2.76 -6.82
N TRP A 96 4.10 3.87 -6.70
CA TRP A 96 2.95 4.19 -7.51
C TRP A 96 2.98 5.67 -7.91
N ASP A 97 2.79 5.92 -9.20
CA ASP A 97 2.72 7.25 -9.80
C ASP A 97 1.51 7.21 -10.75
N GLY A 98 0.34 7.43 -10.18
CA GLY A 98 -0.95 7.17 -10.82
C GLY A 98 -1.76 8.45 -10.99
N LYS A 99 -2.17 8.73 -12.23
CA LYS A 99 -3.27 9.67 -12.50
C LYS A 99 -4.55 9.00 -12.04
N CYS A 100 -5.08 9.44 -10.92
CA CYS A 100 -6.26 8.89 -10.27
C CYS A 100 -7.40 9.91 -10.30
N ASP A 101 -8.59 9.51 -9.89
CA ASP A 101 -9.72 10.39 -9.70
C ASP A 101 -10.41 9.96 -8.41
N PHE A 102 -9.93 10.53 -7.30
CA PHE A 102 -10.49 10.31 -5.98
C PHE A 102 -11.27 11.54 -5.56
N GLU A 103 -12.45 11.33 -4.99
CA GLU A 103 -13.21 12.38 -4.33
C GLU A 103 -13.36 12.02 -2.87
N LEU A 104 -13.01 12.99 -2.02
CA LEU A 104 -13.07 12.87 -0.57
C LEU A 104 -14.06 13.89 -0.04
N ASP A 105 -14.85 13.47 0.94
CA ASP A 105 -15.83 14.29 1.62
C ASP A 105 -15.58 14.24 3.12
N ALA A 106 -15.72 15.37 3.80
CA ALA A 106 -15.59 15.48 5.24
C ALA A 106 -16.55 16.54 5.75
N SER A 107 -17.15 16.29 6.92
CA SER A 107 -18.27 17.07 7.46
C SER A 107 -18.00 18.58 7.64
N MET A 108 -16.72 19.00 7.70
CA MET A 108 -16.31 20.37 7.99
C MET A 108 -15.50 21.03 6.87
N VAL A 109 -15.29 20.36 5.74
CA VAL A 109 -14.49 20.89 4.61
C VAL A 109 -15.19 20.64 3.27
N PRO A 110 -15.01 21.52 2.26
CA PRO A 110 -15.49 21.26 0.91
C PRO A 110 -14.93 19.96 0.35
N LYS A 111 -15.68 19.31 -0.56
CA LYS A 111 -15.21 18.13 -1.28
C LYS A 111 -13.86 18.37 -1.92
N ILE A 112 -12.96 17.42 -1.74
CA ILE A 112 -11.58 17.48 -2.26
C ILE A 112 -11.45 16.47 -3.38
N GLY A 113 -10.99 16.92 -4.55
CA GLY A 113 -10.59 16.04 -5.64
C GLY A 113 -9.08 15.77 -5.60
N ILE A 114 -8.68 14.52 -5.83
CA ILE A 114 -7.28 14.13 -6.03
C ILE A 114 -7.14 13.50 -7.41
N GLU A 115 -6.43 14.21 -8.29
CA GLU A 115 -6.22 13.82 -9.69
C GLU A 115 -4.91 13.06 -9.92
N HIS A 116 -3.98 13.14 -8.95
CA HIS A 116 -2.66 12.52 -9.06
C HIS A 116 -2.11 12.18 -7.68
N VAL A 117 -1.81 10.89 -7.48
CA VAL A 117 -1.09 10.40 -6.31
C VAL A 117 0.26 9.84 -6.74
N LYS A 118 1.31 10.27 -6.03
CA LYS A 118 2.59 9.58 -6.00
C LYS A 118 2.77 8.99 -4.62
N MET A 119 2.91 7.68 -4.54
CA MET A 119 3.12 6.95 -3.30
C MET A 119 4.38 6.11 -3.39
N ARG A 120 5.26 6.25 -2.40
CA ARG A 120 6.44 5.39 -2.23
C ARG A 120 6.58 4.98 -0.79
N GLY A 121 6.80 3.70 -0.54
CA GLY A 121 7.01 3.19 0.81
C GLY A 121 7.55 1.76 0.81
N ARG A 122 8.11 1.35 1.94
CA ARG A 122 8.54 -0.04 2.15
C ARG A 122 7.40 -0.80 2.82
N LEU A 123 6.82 -1.76 2.10
CA LEU A 123 5.76 -2.63 2.58
C LEU A 123 6.37 -3.88 3.24
N SER A 124 5.77 -4.34 4.32
CA SER A 124 6.08 -5.57 5.03
C SER A 124 4.83 -6.45 5.10
N ILE A 125 4.98 -7.71 4.70
CA ILE A 125 3.93 -8.73 4.76
C ILE A 125 4.44 -9.86 5.67
N LEU A 126 3.72 -10.12 6.76
CA LEU A 126 4.01 -11.21 7.68
C LEU A 126 2.93 -12.30 7.54
N LEU A 127 3.37 -13.50 7.19
CA LEU A 127 2.55 -14.70 7.07
C LEU A 127 2.85 -15.62 8.26
N CYS A 128 1.99 -15.60 9.27
CA CYS A 128 2.22 -16.28 10.55
C CYS A 128 0.90 -16.54 11.30
N PRO A 129 0.70 -17.70 11.95
CA PRO A 129 1.58 -18.86 11.94
C PRO A 129 1.49 -19.64 10.62
N LEU A 130 2.54 -20.37 10.28
CA LEU A 130 2.41 -21.45 9.29
C LEU A 130 1.68 -22.63 9.92
N THR A 131 0.85 -23.31 9.13
CA THR A 131 0.02 -24.43 9.60
C THR A 131 0.14 -25.61 8.65
N ASN A 132 -0.23 -26.80 9.13
CA ASN A 132 -0.22 -28.03 8.34
C ASN A 132 -1.55 -28.29 7.61
N VAL A 133 -2.44 -27.28 7.56
CA VAL A 133 -3.75 -27.36 6.91
C VAL A 133 -3.81 -26.30 5.83
N ILE A 134 -4.22 -26.68 4.62
CA ILE A 134 -4.35 -25.76 3.47
C ILE A 134 -5.29 -24.60 3.86
N PRO A 135 -4.91 -23.32 3.63
CA PRO A 135 -3.85 -22.85 2.72
C PRO A 135 -2.43 -22.73 3.31
N LEU A 136 -2.14 -23.40 4.44
CA LEU A 136 -0.84 -23.46 5.13
C LEU A 136 -0.42 -22.18 5.86
N ILE A 137 -1.20 -21.10 5.73
CA ILE A 137 -0.97 -19.82 6.40
C ILE A 137 -2.20 -19.50 7.25
N GLY A 138 -2.00 -19.35 8.56
CA GLY A 138 -3.07 -19.04 9.51
C GLY A 138 -3.53 -17.59 9.44
N ALA A 139 -2.61 -16.65 9.24
CA ALA A 139 -2.93 -15.24 9.06
C ALA A 139 -1.89 -14.52 8.20
N ALA A 140 -2.32 -13.43 7.57
CA ALA A 140 -1.47 -12.48 6.88
C ALA A 140 -1.66 -11.09 7.51
N GLN A 141 -0.54 -10.44 7.86
CA GLN A 141 -0.51 -9.06 8.31
C GLN A 141 0.28 -8.24 7.30
N VAL A 142 -0.25 -7.07 6.93
CA VAL A 142 0.37 -6.16 5.97
C VAL A 142 0.53 -4.80 6.63
N ALA A 143 1.74 -4.24 6.58
CA ALA A 143 2.06 -2.95 7.17
C ALA A 143 3.13 -2.21 6.36
N PHE A 144 3.18 -0.89 6.45
CA PHE A 144 4.35 -0.14 6.00
C PHE A 144 5.40 -0.09 7.12
N ILE A 145 6.67 -0.32 6.78
CA ILE A 145 7.79 -0.25 7.75
C ILE A 145 7.99 1.18 8.24
N ASN A 146 7.80 2.15 7.34
CA ASN A 146 7.81 3.58 7.64
C ASN A 146 6.59 4.23 7.00
N PRO A 147 6.08 5.36 7.52
CA PRO A 147 5.02 6.12 6.86
C PRO A 147 5.39 6.33 5.37
N PRO A 148 4.54 5.89 4.42
CA PRO A 148 4.84 6.05 3.01
C PRO A 148 4.92 7.54 2.67
N SER A 149 5.86 7.90 1.81
CA SER A 149 5.92 9.24 1.25
C SER A 149 4.82 9.41 0.21
N TYR A 150 4.04 10.48 0.36
CA TYR A 150 3.03 10.91 -0.58
C TYR A 150 3.40 12.28 -1.15
N LEU A 151 3.37 12.41 -2.48
CA LEU A 151 3.42 13.71 -3.14
C LEU A 151 2.13 13.85 -3.95
N SER A 152 1.14 14.53 -3.39
CA SER A 152 -0.04 14.99 -4.11
C SER A 152 0.25 16.37 -4.69
N THR A 153 0.07 16.57 -5.99
CA THR A 153 -0.04 17.92 -6.54
C THR A 153 -1.30 18.55 -5.94
N LEU A 154 -1.21 19.80 -5.49
CA LEU A 154 -2.27 20.50 -4.74
C LEU A 154 -3.66 20.32 -5.37
N PRO A 155 -4.72 20.17 -4.55
CA PRO A 155 -6.09 20.13 -5.06
C PRO A 155 -6.39 21.44 -5.79
N THR A 156 -6.69 21.34 -7.09
CA THR A 156 -7.25 22.45 -7.84
C THR A 156 -8.64 22.75 -7.26
N PRO A 157 -8.93 23.98 -6.82
CA PRO A 157 -10.30 24.36 -6.47
C PRO A 157 -11.18 24.10 -7.70
N LEU A 158 -12.24 23.31 -7.53
CA LEU A 158 -13.29 23.19 -8.54
C LEU A 158 -13.97 24.57 -8.64
N THR A 159 -13.46 25.43 -9.51
CA THR A 159 -14.12 26.71 -9.79
C THR A 159 -15.42 26.40 -10.50
N SER A 160 -16.54 26.75 -9.85
CA SER A 160 -17.85 26.74 -10.49
C SER A 160 -17.77 27.56 -11.78
N PRO A 161 -18.27 27.07 -12.93
CA PRO A 161 -18.36 27.91 -14.12
C PRO A 161 -19.30 29.06 -13.79
N THR A 162 -18.75 30.27 -13.71
CA THR A 162 -19.53 31.49 -13.75
C THR A 162 -20.32 31.47 -15.05
N SER A 163 -21.60 31.14 -14.96
CA SER A 163 -22.54 31.25 -16.07
C SER A 163 -22.84 32.75 -16.33
N PRO A 164 -23.20 33.10 -17.58
CA PRO A 164 -22.72 34.27 -18.31
C PRO A 164 -23.22 35.64 -17.81
#